data_AF-A0AAW4BLK0-F1
#
_entry.id   AF-A0AAW4BLK0-F1
#
_cell.length_a   1.000
_cell.length_b   1.000
_cell.length_c   1.000
_cell.angle_alpha   90.00
_cell.angle_beta   90.00
_cell.angle_gamma   90.00
#
_symmetry.space_group_name_H-M   'P 1'
#
loop_
_entity.id
_entity.type
_entity.pdbx_description
1 polymer ?
#
loop_
_entity_poly.entity_id
_entity_poly.type
_entity_poly.pdbx_seq_one_letter_code
_entity_poly.pdbx_strand_id
1 'polypeptide(L)' 'MALKFYDSPFHATHEERVATKMALKMDLSIMISNAIDQKGWSQKEASEALGVSRSRISELKNNKIELFTIDAMFDMLDKF' A
#
# COMPACT_ATOMS: atom_id res chain seq x y z
N MET A 1 35.23 -4.62 -4.09
CA MET A 1 34.07 -4.22 -3.26
C MET A 1 32.98 -5.26 -3.51
N ALA A 2 32.49 -5.95 -2.48
CA ALA A 2 31.44 -6.95 -2.66
C ALA A 2 30.08 -6.25 -2.84
N LEU A 3 29.30 -6.68 -3.83
CA LEU A 3 27.91 -6.26 -3.99
C LEU A 3 27.08 -6.85 -2.84
N LYS A 4 26.28 -6.02 -2.18
CA LYS A 4 25.31 -6.46 -1.17
C LYS A 4 23.93 -6.48 -1.80
N PHE A 5 23.25 -7.61 -1.68
CA PHE A 5 21.85 -7.76 -2.08
C PHE A 5 20.95 -7.57 -0.86
N TYR A 6 19.78 -6.99 -1.09
CA TYR A 6 18.77 -6.71 -0.08
C TYR A 6 17.41 -7.17 -0.60
N ASP A 7 16.53 -7.63 0.29
CA ASP A 7 15.21 -8.16 -0.08
C ASP A 7 14.27 -7.06 -0.60
N SER A 8 14.46 -5.82 -0.18
CA SER A 8 13.76 -4.67 -0.73
C SER A 8 14.59 -3.39 -0.60
N PRO A 9 14.24 -2.30 -1.31
CA PRO A 9 14.87 -1.00 -1.14
C PRO A 9 14.83 -0.49 0.31
N PHE A 10 13.82 -0.90 1.09
CA PHE A 10 13.71 -0.53 2.49
C PHE A 10 14.76 -1.22 3.36
N HIS A 11 15.15 -2.46 3.06
CA HIS A 11 16.19 -3.20 3.80
C HIS A 11 17.59 -2.62 3.59
N ALA A 12 17.79 -1.80 2.53
CA ALA A 12 19.03 -1.08 2.32
C ALA A 12 19.17 0.17 3.21
N THR A 13 18.07 0.69 3.75
CA THR A 13 18.03 2.01 4.42
C THR A 13 17.47 1.98 5.84
N HIS A 14 16.76 0.92 6.22
CA HIS A 14 16.10 0.77 7.52
C HIS A 14 16.49 -0.54 8.20
N GLU A 15 16.27 -0.62 9.50
CA GLU A 15 16.40 -1.87 10.25
C GLU A 15 15.40 -2.92 9.75
N GLU A 16 15.81 -4.19 9.84
CA GLU A 16 15.08 -5.37 9.36
C GLU A 16 13.58 -5.29 9.62
N ARG A 17 13.16 -5.14 10.88
CA ARG A 17 11.75 -5.13 11.28
C ARG A 17 10.96 -3.99 10.61
N VAL A 18 11.57 -2.81 10.49
CA VAL A 18 10.91 -1.64 9.88
C VAL A 18 10.84 -1.82 8.37
N ALA A 19 11.94 -2.26 7.77
CA ALA A 19 12.04 -2.54 6.35
C ALA A 19 11.02 -3.59 5.87
N THR A 20 10.90 -4.70 6.60
CA THR A 20 9.91 -5.75 6.29
C THR A 20 8.49 -5.20 6.36
N LYS A 21 8.16 -4.41 7.39
CA LYS A 21 6.83 -3.78 7.50
C LYS A 21 6.55 -2.81 6.36
N MET A 22 7.52 -2.01 5.95
CA MET A 22 7.38 -1.08 4.82
C MET A 22 7.20 -1.83 3.50
N ALA A 23 7.98 -2.90 3.28
CA ALA A 23 7.83 -3.76 2.11
C ALA A 23 6.43 -4.36 2.04
N LEU A 24 5.93 -4.94 3.14
CA LEU A 24 4.58 -5.50 3.20
C LEU A 24 3.49 -4.46 2.91
N LYS A 25 3.59 -3.26 3.48
CA LYS A 25 2.65 -2.18 3.19
C LYS A 25 2.70 -1.75 1.72
N MET A 26 3.88 -1.76 1.09
CA MET A 26 4.02 -1.47 -0.33
C MET A 26 3.29 -2.51 -1.18
N ASP A 27 3.48 -3.79 -0.88
CA ASP A 27 2.80 -4.88 -1.59
C ASP A 27 1.27 -4.78 -1.45
N LEU A 28 0.78 -4.49 -0.25
CA LEU A 28 -0.64 -4.25 -0.01
C LEU A 28 -1.15 -3.02 -0.78
N SER A 29 -0.36 -1.94 -0.85
CA SER A 29 -0.73 -0.71 -1.58
C SER A 29 -0.92 -1.00 -3.06
N ILE A 30 0.02 -1.76 -3.64
CA ILE A 30 -0.03 -2.20 -5.03
C ILE A 30 -1.25 -3.10 -5.25
N MET A 31 -1.52 -4.06 -4.36
CA MET A 31 -2.65 -4.98 -4.47
C MET A 31 -3.99 -4.23 -4.48
N ILE A 32 -4.20 -3.32 -3.53
CA ILE A 32 -5.45 -2.53 -3.44
C ILE A 32 -5.57 -1.60 -4.66
N SER A 33 -4.49 -0.95 -5.08
CA SER A 33 -4.50 -0.05 -6.23
C SER A 33 -4.85 -0.79 -7.52
N ASN A 34 -4.24 -1.98 -7.73
CA ASN A 34 -4.56 -2.83 -8.86
C ASN A 34 -6.01 -3.32 -8.82
N ALA A 35 -6.55 -3.67 -7.65
CA ALA A 35 -7.95 -4.08 -7.53
C ALA A 35 -8.92 -2.95 -7.88
N ILE A 36 -8.62 -1.71 -7.46
CA ILE A 36 -9.37 -0.51 -7.85
C ILE A 36 -9.34 -0.32 -9.37
N ASP A 37 -8.15 -0.40 -9.97
CA ASP A 37 -7.97 -0.18 -11.41
C ASP A 37 -8.62 -1.29 -12.24
N GLN A 38 -8.58 -2.56 -11.79
CA GLN A 38 -9.25 -3.69 -12.43
C GLN A 38 -10.78 -3.56 -12.44
N LYS A 39 -11.36 -2.96 -11.39
CA LYS A 39 -12.81 -2.66 -11.36
C LYS A 39 -13.17 -1.40 -12.16
N GLY A 40 -12.17 -0.67 -12.69
CA GLY A 40 -12.38 0.57 -13.45
C GLY A 40 -12.90 1.73 -12.61
N TRP A 41 -12.70 1.69 -11.29
CA TRP A 41 -13.24 2.70 -10.38
C TRP A 41 -12.45 4.01 -10.44
N SER A 42 -13.19 5.12 -10.54
CA SER A 42 -12.68 6.44 -10.19
C SER A 42 -12.34 6.52 -8.70
N GLN A 43 -11.57 7.55 -8.29
CA GLN A 43 -11.28 7.76 -6.87
C GLN A 43 -12.55 7.95 -6.02
N LYS A 44 -13.61 8.50 -6.62
CA LYS A 44 -14.90 8.67 -5.95
C LYS A 44 -15.57 7.31 -5.72
N GLU A 45 -15.68 6.49 -6.75
CA GLU A 45 -16.31 5.17 -6.65
C GLU A 45 -15.55 4.26 -5.68
N ALA A 46 -14.22 4.27 -5.74
CA ALA A 46 -13.38 3.53 -4.79
C ALA A 46 -13.58 4.03 -3.36
N SER A 47 -13.72 5.34 -3.14
CA SER A 47 -13.97 5.89 -1.79
C SER A 47 -15.31 5.44 -1.22
N GLU A 48 -16.34 5.38 -2.07
CA GLU A 48 -17.69 4.95 -1.68
C GLU A 48 -17.74 3.44 -1.43
N ALA A 49 -17.12 2.64 -2.30
CA ALA A 49 -17.08 1.18 -2.17
C ALA A 49 -16.25 0.70 -0.97
N LEU A 50 -15.11 1.34 -0.73
CA LEU A 50 -14.21 0.98 0.38
C LEU A 50 -14.58 1.66 1.70
N GLY A 51 -15.56 2.57 1.70
CA GLY A 51 -16.01 3.27 2.90
C GLY A 51 -14.96 4.21 3.50
N VAL A 52 -14.05 4.74 2.68
CA VAL A 52 -12.97 5.65 3.09
C VAL A 52 -13.09 7.01 2.41
N SER A 53 -12.35 8.01 2.86
CA SER A 53 -12.36 9.33 2.21
C SER A 53 -11.67 9.28 0.84
N ARG A 54 -12.03 10.20 -0.07
CA ARG A 54 -11.31 10.36 -1.36
C ARG A 54 -9.83 10.70 -1.16
N SER A 55 -9.49 11.47 -0.12
CA SER A 55 -8.09 11.75 0.23
C SER A 55 -7.33 10.45 0.50
N ARG A 56 -7.96 9.51 1.20
CA ARG A 56 -7.38 8.20 1.50
C ARG A 56 -7.07 7.40 0.23
N ILE A 57 -7.98 7.39 -0.73
CA ILE A 57 -7.75 6.75 -2.03
C ILE A 57 -6.60 7.43 -2.78
N SER A 58 -6.51 8.76 -2.72
CA SER A 58 -5.40 9.50 -3.33
C SER A 58 -4.06 9.18 -2.66
N GLU A 59 -4.01 9.11 -1.33
CA GLU A 59 -2.80 8.73 -0.59
C GLU A 59 -2.33 7.32 -0.95
N LEU A 60 -3.28 6.37 -1.07
CA LEU A 60 -3.01 5.01 -1.52
C LEU A 60 -2.43 5.00 -2.94
N LYS A 61 -3.08 5.67 -3.91
CA LYS A 61 -2.60 5.74 -5.30
C LYS A 61 -1.23 6.42 -5.44
N ASN A 62 -0.89 7.33 -4.52
CA ASN A 62 0.42 7.97 -4.45
C ASN A 62 1.44 7.18 -3.62
N ASN A 63 1.13 5.93 -3.22
CA ASN A 63 1.98 5.05 -2.42
C ASN A 63 2.50 5.67 -1.11
N LYS A 64 1.67 6.49 -0.44
CA LYS A 64 1.99 7.06 0.88
C LYS A 64 1.78 6.04 1.99
N ILE A 65 2.50 4.92 1.90
CA ILE A 65 2.34 3.72 2.74
C ILE A 65 2.59 4.00 4.23
N GLU A 66 3.34 5.05 4.56
CA GLU A 66 3.56 5.49 5.94
C GLU A 66 2.27 5.93 6.65
N LEU A 67 1.26 6.39 5.89
CA LEU A 67 -0.02 6.86 6.42
C LEU A 67 -1.01 5.72 6.75
N PHE A 68 -0.69 4.50 6.37
CA PHE A 68 -1.56 3.34 6.53
C PHE A 68 -1.02 2.38 7.58
N THR A 69 -1.89 1.84 8.42
CA THR A 69 -1.59 0.63 9.19
C THR A 69 -1.84 -0.60 8.32
N ILE A 70 -1.17 -1.71 8.63
CA ILE A 70 -1.40 -2.97 7.92
C ILE A 70 -2.85 -3.40 8.10
N ASP A 71 -3.40 -3.28 9.30
CA ASP A 71 -4.80 -3.60 9.60
C ASP A 71 -5.78 -2.80 8.74
N ALA A 72 -5.58 -1.48 8.60
CA ALA A 72 -6.44 -0.65 7.75
C ALA A 72 -6.38 -1.05 6.27
N MET A 73 -5.24 -1.55 5.80
CA MET A 73 -5.10 -2.04 4.43
C MET A 73 -5.81 -3.39 4.24
N PHE A 74 -5.77 -4.27 5.24
CA PHE A 74 -6.57 -5.49 5.26
C PHE A 74 -8.06 -5.19 5.27
N ASP A 75 -8.50 -4.24 6.09
CA ASP A 75 -9.90 -3.81 6.13
C ASP A 75 -10.38 -3.29 4.76
N MET A 76 -9.51 -2.64 3.99
CA MET A 76 -9.81 -2.22 2.61
C MET A 76 -9.88 -3.43 1.66
N LEU A 77 -9.00 -4.41 1.80
CA LEU A 77 -9.00 -5.62 0.98
C LEU A 77 -10.26 -6.47 1.18
N ASP A 78 -10.78 -6.52 2.41
CA ASP A 78 -12.03 -7.24 2.75
C ASP A 78 -13.29 -6.66 2.08
N LYS A 79 -13.19 -5.45 1.48
CA LYS A 79 -14.32 -4.78 0.80
C LYS A 79 -14.41 -5.05 -0.70
N PHE A 80 -13.44 -5.73 -1.32
CA PHE A 80 -13.44 -6.00 -2.76
C PHE A 80 -14.25 -7.24 -3.15
#